data_AF-A0A9C9W6M7-F1
#
_entry.id   AF-A0A9C9W6M7-F1
#
_cell.length_a   1.000
_cell.length_b   1.000
_cell.length_c   1.000
_cell.angle_alpha   90.00
_cell.angle_beta   90.00
_cell.angle_gamma   90.00
#
_symmetry.space_group_name_H-M   'P 1'
#
loop_
_entity.id
_entity.type
_entity.pdbx_description
1 polymer ?
#
loop_
_entity_poly.entity_id
_entity_poly.type
_entity_poly.pdbx_seq_one_letter_code
_entity_poly.pdbx_strand_id
1 'polypeptide(L)'
;MAVCSRRAPGSAPARGRTSNRGIPSWCRSMSIAFARSPCGPASARSSSSWPSPPPAPTRLVYSRYMLPEKKTGIRERARRTDEVPRIARYPSPAGPESWVGADEDTVSLVDIWRILVRYRWVILAVMLLSTLAAGGTALWMTPMYRAEAVLAPVTDMDEKTRYSSRLSEFSGIAALAGINVERGGRKNEAIASLKSRLLTQQFIHDEKLLPVLFHRLWDEKAQRWSVDDPEDVPTLWDAWKLFDEDVRRVYEDKKTGLVILSVEWEDPQQAASWANELVRRTNAMMRQRAAEESQQSIRYLREQLEKTSIVELQQVLNHMVEAEMKESILANINEEYAFRLIDPAAAPEEPFRPKVAPMVVLGAVLGLMGGILLALFLNFLRLQREATPGEA
;
A
#
# COMPACT_ATOMS: atom_id res chain seq x y z
N MET A 1 -55.34 -40.77 -45.97
CA MET A 1 -56.13 -40.67 -44.72
C MET A 1 -55.49 -39.54 -43.92
N ALA A 2 -56.01 -38.31 -44.02
CA ALA A 2 -57.03 -37.73 -43.12
C ALA A 2 -56.39 -37.41 -41.74
N VAL A 3 -56.33 -36.20 -41.17
CA VAL A 3 -57.08 -34.92 -41.23
C VAL A 3 -56.13 -33.84 -40.62
N CYS A 4 -55.91 -32.63 -41.20
CA CYS A 4 -56.55 -31.32 -40.90
C CYS A 4 -56.74 -31.02 -39.38
N SER A 5 -56.65 -29.83 -38.79
CA SER A 5 -56.75 -28.38 -39.13
C SER A 5 -56.44 -27.62 -37.80
N ARG A 6 -56.06 -26.32 -37.67
CA ARG A 6 -56.56 -25.00 -38.15
C ARG A 6 -55.44 -23.97 -37.86
N ARG A 7 -54.94 -23.05 -38.73
CA ARG A 7 -55.47 -21.76 -39.29
C ARG A 7 -56.26 -20.89 -38.27
N ALA A 8 -55.71 -19.79 -37.72
CA ALA A 8 -55.57 -18.40 -38.22
C ALA A 8 -56.92 -17.61 -38.25
N PRO A 9 -57.05 -16.28 -38.53
CA PRO A 9 -56.08 -15.16 -38.70
C PRO A 9 -56.54 -13.76 -38.16
N GLY A 10 -55.77 -12.69 -38.45
CA GLY A 10 -56.25 -11.31 -38.70
C GLY A 10 -56.09 -10.31 -37.53
N SER A 11 -55.81 -9.01 -37.70
CA SER A 11 -55.60 -8.12 -38.84
C SER A 11 -55.23 -6.73 -38.29
N ALA A 12 -54.30 -6.01 -38.92
CA ALA A 12 -54.01 -4.58 -38.72
C ALA A 12 -55.14 -3.68 -39.34
N PRO A 13 -54.99 -2.36 -39.56
CA PRO A 13 -54.43 -1.21 -38.80
C PRO A 13 -55.43 0.00 -38.72
N ALA A 14 -55.11 1.11 -38.01
CA ALA A 14 -55.33 2.52 -38.48
C ALA A 14 -55.16 3.63 -37.41
N ARG A 15 -54.24 4.56 -37.70
CA ARG A 15 -54.29 6.05 -37.68
C ARG A 15 -55.17 6.81 -36.65
N GLY A 16 -54.51 7.74 -35.94
CA GLY A 16 -54.66 9.18 -36.23
C GLY A 16 -55.07 10.16 -35.10
N ARG A 17 -54.22 11.21 -34.95
CA ARG A 17 -54.48 12.63 -34.56
C ARG A 17 -54.68 12.97 -33.06
N THR A 18 -53.79 13.73 -32.40
CA THR A 18 -53.45 15.20 -32.38
C THR A 18 -54.06 15.93 -31.16
N SER A 19 -53.22 16.67 -30.41
CA SER A 19 -53.50 17.86 -29.56
C SER A 19 -52.48 17.86 -28.41
N ASN A 20 -51.35 18.59 -28.38
CA ASN A 20 -51.07 20.04 -28.39
C ASN A 20 -51.72 20.89 -27.26
N ARG A 21 -50.85 21.55 -26.48
CA ARG A 21 -50.97 22.62 -25.44
C ARG A 21 -50.26 22.17 -24.16
N GLY A 22 -49.35 22.92 -23.52
CA GLY A 22 -48.84 24.27 -23.74
C GLY A 22 -47.70 24.55 -22.76
N ILE A 23 -46.87 25.53 -23.13
CA ILE A 23 -45.67 26.05 -22.45
C ILE A 23 -46.06 27.13 -21.41
N PRO A 24 -45.23 27.40 -20.40
CA PRO A 24 -44.58 28.73 -20.29
C PRO A 24 -43.08 28.58 -19.89
N SER A 25 -42.06 29.17 -20.51
CA SER A 25 -41.70 30.56 -20.90
C SER A 25 -41.31 31.50 -19.74
N TRP A 26 -40.03 31.48 -19.36
CA TRP A 26 -39.23 32.60 -18.83
C TRP A 26 -37.79 32.40 -19.41
N CYS A 27 -37.35 33.11 -20.45
CA CYS A 27 -36.65 34.43 -20.46
C CYS A 27 -35.54 34.55 -19.39
N ARG A 28 -34.30 34.99 -19.66
CA ARG A 28 -33.61 35.49 -20.86
C ARG A 28 -32.12 35.69 -20.51
N SER A 29 -31.27 35.60 -21.54
CA SER A 29 -30.00 36.32 -21.76
C SER A 29 -28.84 36.20 -20.74
N MET A 30 -27.71 35.64 -21.21
CA MET A 30 -26.52 36.47 -21.41
C MET A 30 -25.60 35.83 -22.47
N SER A 31 -25.53 36.47 -23.64
CA SER A 31 -24.49 36.25 -24.64
C SER A 31 -23.44 37.33 -24.44
N ILE A 32 -22.16 36.95 -24.35
CA ILE A 32 -21.04 37.85 -24.69
C ILE A 32 -20.17 37.12 -25.70
N ALA A 33 -19.85 37.87 -26.74
CA ALA A 33 -19.20 37.46 -27.97
C ALA A 33 -17.70 37.78 -27.94
N PHE A 34 -16.97 37.04 -28.77
CA PHE A 34 -15.82 37.47 -29.60
C PHE A 34 -14.57 38.08 -28.93
N ALA A 35 -13.44 37.38 -29.09
CA ALA A 35 -12.30 37.91 -29.86
C ALA A 35 -11.35 36.79 -30.28
N ARG A 36 -11.26 36.57 -31.59
CA ARG A 36 -10.20 35.84 -32.30
C ARG A 36 -9.30 36.88 -32.98
N SER A 37 -8.03 36.50 -33.24
CA SER A 37 -7.05 37.00 -34.24
C SER A 37 -5.86 37.80 -33.66
N PRO A 38 -4.72 37.94 -34.37
CA PRO A 38 -3.90 36.91 -35.05
C PRO A 38 -2.35 37.14 -34.93
N CYS A 39 -1.55 36.21 -35.48
CA CYS A 39 -0.16 36.31 -36.05
C CYS A 39 0.97 36.99 -35.22
N GLY A 40 2.07 36.30 -34.91
CA GLY A 40 3.24 36.18 -35.81
C GLY A 40 4.57 36.42 -35.04
N PRO A 41 5.75 36.10 -35.61
CA PRO A 41 6.85 35.45 -34.88
C PRO A 41 7.99 36.39 -34.44
N ALA A 42 8.74 36.01 -33.40
CA ALA A 42 10.05 36.59 -33.10
C ALA A 42 11.00 35.59 -32.41
N SER A 43 12.08 35.30 -33.10
CA SER A 43 13.31 34.70 -32.60
C SER A 43 14.00 35.56 -31.53
N ALA A 44 14.64 34.92 -30.55
CA ALA A 44 16.05 35.14 -30.14
C ALA A 44 16.29 34.76 -28.66
N ARG A 45 17.03 33.66 -28.47
CA ARG A 45 18.30 33.61 -27.71
C ARG A 45 18.40 34.51 -26.46
N SER A 46 18.27 33.93 -25.27
CA SER A 46 19.18 34.27 -24.17
C SER A 46 19.28 33.14 -23.15
N SER A 47 20.52 32.89 -22.75
CA SER A 47 20.98 32.01 -21.70
C SER A 47 20.52 32.51 -20.33
N SER A 48 19.96 31.62 -19.51
CA SER A 48 19.99 31.79 -18.05
C SER A 48 20.05 30.42 -17.38
N SER A 49 21.21 30.17 -16.79
CA SER A 49 21.56 29.14 -15.83
C SER A 49 20.50 28.96 -14.74
N TRP A 50 20.05 27.72 -14.55
CA TRP A 50 19.37 27.29 -13.32
C TRP A 50 20.41 26.90 -12.27
N PRO A 51 20.23 27.25 -10.98
CA PRO A 51 21.13 26.82 -9.92
C PRO A 51 20.88 25.36 -9.54
N SER A 52 21.97 24.61 -9.36
CA SER A 52 21.98 23.22 -8.93
C SER A 52 21.34 23.02 -7.54
N PRO A 53 20.70 21.86 -7.28
CA PRO A 53 20.21 21.52 -5.96
C PRO A 53 21.37 21.18 -4.98
N PRO A 54 21.20 21.42 -3.66
CA PRO A 54 22.21 21.11 -2.66
C PRO A 54 22.32 19.59 -2.39
N PRO A 55 23.52 19.07 -2.06
CA PRO A 55 23.69 17.66 -1.71
C PRO A 55 23.21 17.34 -0.28
N ALA A 56 22.71 16.11 -0.10
CA ALA A 56 22.22 15.53 1.16
C ALA A 56 23.34 15.36 2.23
N PRO A 57 22.98 15.34 3.53
CA PRO A 57 23.97 15.27 4.61
C PRO A 57 24.55 13.86 4.80
N THR A 58 25.88 13.80 4.81
CA THR A 58 26.69 12.60 5.04
C THR A 58 27.00 12.42 6.54
N ARG A 59 26.78 11.20 7.03
CA ARG A 59 27.39 10.51 8.19
C ARG A 59 28.45 11.29 8.98
N LEU A 60 28.16 11.55 10.26
CA LEU A 60 29.16 11.94 11.26
C LEU A 60 30.03 10.74 11.65
N VAL A 61 31.33 10.85 11.40
CA VAL A 61 32.40 10.00 11.92
C VAL A 61 33.12 10.79 13.01
N TYR A 62 33.26 10.22 14.20
CA TYR A 62 33.97 10.84 15.33
C TYR A 62 35.47 10.98 15.03
N SER A 63 35.97 12.21 15.17
CA SER A 63 37.37 12.60 15.00
C SER A 63 38.23 12.21 16.20
N ARG A 64 39.35 11.56 15.92
CA ARG A 64 40.46 11.24 16.82
C ARG A 64 41.43 12.41 16.84
N TYR A 65 41.52 13.13 17.96
CA TYR A 65 42.51 14.18 18.14
C TYR A 65 43.84 13.62 18.64
N MET A 66 44.87 13.93 17.85
CA MET A 66 46.29 13.71 18.08
C MET A 66 46.86 15.04 18.62
N LEU A 67 47.66 15.01 19.68
CA LEU A 67 48.44 16.15 20.17
C LEU A 67 49.94 15.76 20.25
N PRO A 68 50.86 16.73 20.13
CA PRO A 68 52.13 16.53 19.45
C PRO A 68 53.35 16.47 20.38
N GLU A 69 54.44 15.92 19.83
CA GLU A 69 55.81 15.94 20.39
C GLU A 69 56.36 17.35 20.60
N LYS A 70 57.12 17.54 21.69
CA LYS A 70 58.31 18.40 21.69
C LYS A 70 59.48 17.78 22.45
N LYS A 71 60.60 17.72 21.73
CA LYS A 71 61.97 17.41 22.15
C LYS A 71 62.52 18.51 23.07
N THR A 72 63.46 18.15 23.97
CA THR A 72 64.91 18.46 23.87
C THR A 72 65.58 18.16 25.20
N GLY A 73 66.70 17.42 25.17
CA GLY A 73 67.60 17.27 26.32
C GLY A 73 68.55 18.45 26.47
N ILE A 74 69.22 18.52 27.63
CA ILE A 74 70.67 18.79 27.82
C ILE A 74 70.96 18.79 29.34
N ARG A 75 72.18 18.33 29.65
CA ARG A 75 73.05 18.43 30.85
C ARG A 75 72.74 19.63 31.78
N GLU A 76 73.10 19.67 33.07
CA GLU A 76 74.41 19.37 33.65
C GLU A 76 74.39 19.50 35.20
N ARG A 77 75.49 19.02 35.78
CA ARG A 77 75.94 19.00 37.18
C ARG A 77 75.79 20.29 38.02
N ALA A 78 75.54 20.00 39.30
CA ALA A 78 76.31 20.39 40.49
C ALA A 78 76.00 21.68 41.27
N ARG A 79 75.99 21.42 42.59
CA ARG A 79 76.61 22.16 43.70
C ARG A 79 75.72 23.10 44.52
N ARG A 80 75.71 22.73 45.81
CA ARG A 80 76.03 23.57 46.98
C ARG A 80 74.85 24.38 47.56
N THR A 81 74.37 23.83 48.67
CA THR A 81 74.03 24.46 49.96
C THR A 81 73.50 25.90 49.91
N ASP A 82 72.31 26.13 50.44
CA ASP A 82 72.15 26.67 51.80
C ASP A 82 70.65 26.72 52.16
N GLU A 83 70.36 26.33 53.41
CA GLU A 83 69.17 26.61 54.21
C GLU A 83 67.77 26.57 53.54
N VAL A 84 67.07 25.45 53.74
CA VAL A 84 65.60 25.37 53.59
C VAL A 84 64.96 25.50 54.99
N PRO A 85 64.03 26.45 55.22
CA PRO A 85 63.42 26.68 56.52
C PRO A 85 62.62 25.45 56.97
N ARG A 86 62.63 25.22 58.28
CA ARG A 86 62.02 24.10 59.01
C ARG A 86 60.54 23.96 58.62
N ILE A 87 60.25 23.06 57.68
CA ILE A 87 58.88 22.70 57.27
C ILE A 87 58.18 22.09 58.49
N ALA A 88 57.03 22.66 58.85
CA ALA A 88 56.16 22.12 59.88
C ALA A 88 55.89 20.64 59.59
N ARG A 89 56.14 19.77 60.59
CA ARG A 89 55.75 18.36 60.52
C ARG A 89 54.23 18.32 60.39
N TYR A 90 53.75 18.02 59.18
CA TYR A 90 52.42 17.44 59.06
C TYR A 90 52.45 16.08 59.76
N PRO A 91 51.48 15.75 60.62
CA PRO A 91 51.38 14.41 61.16
C PRO A 91 51.24 13.43 59.99
N SER A 92 52.19 12.50 59.91
CA SER A 92 52.19 11.39 58.97
C SER A 92 50.84 10.66 59.07
N PRO A 93 50.04 10.54 57.99
CA PRO A 93 48.93 9.61 58.01
C PRO A 93 49.51 8.20 58.21
N ALA A 94 49.04 7.55 59.26
CA ALA A 94 49.44 6.24 59.66
C ALA A 94 48.82 5.21 58.71
N GLY A 95 49.68 4.38 58.12
CA GLY A 95 49.32 3.08 57.55
C GLY A 95 48.56 3.12 56.22
N PRO A 96 48.59 2.01 55.46
CA PRO A 96 47.69 1.85 54.35
C PRO A 96 46.28 1.79 54.94
N GLU A 97 45.52 2.87 54.77
CA GLU A 97 44.07 2.74 54.74
C GLU A 97 43.79 1.68 53.69
N SER A 98 43.44 0.49 54.17
CA SER A 98 42.66 -0.44 53.39
C SER A 98 41.53 0.38 52.82
N TRP A 99 41.53 0.56 51.49
CA TRP A 99 40.28 0.68 50.76
C TRP A 99 39.53 -0.62 51.04
N VAL A 100 38.94 -0.72 52.23
CA VAL A 100 37.70 -1.48 52.40
C VAL A 100 36.82 -0.78 51.40
N GLY A 101 36.64 -1.44 50.26
CA GLY A 101 35.61 -1.05 49.32
C GLY A 101 34.39 -0.83 50.20
N ALA A 102 33.91 0.42 50.25
CA ALA A 102 32.48 0.59 50.31
C ALA A 102 31.99 -0.34 49.21
N ASP A 103 31.46 -1.50 49.58
CA ASP A 103 30.72 -2.32 48.65
C ASP A 103 29.64 -1.36 48.18
N GLU A 104 29.92 -0.81 47.00
CA GLU A 104 29.12 0.15 46.30
C GLU A 104 27.70 -0.39 46.32
N ASP A 105 26.71 0.49 46.46
CA ASP A 105 25.27 0.25 46.33
C ASP A 105 24.94 -0.41 44.97
N THR A 106 25.39 -1.64 44.81
CA THR A 106 25.33 -2.46 43.63
C THR A 106 24.21 -3.42 43.92
N VAL A 107 23.05 -3.12 43.33
CA VAL A 107 21.87 -3.98 43.41
C VAL A 107 22.28 -5.38 42.96
N SER A 108 22.44 -6.29 43.92
CA SER A 108 22.90 -7.65 43.64
C SER A 108 21.79 -8.40 42.89
N LEU A 109 22.16 -9.19 41.87
CA LEU A 109 21.19 -10.04 41.14
C LEU A 109 20.42 -10.97 42.08
N VAL A 110 21.04 -11.36 43.20
CA VAL A 110 20.44 -12.18 44.25
C VAL A 110 19.29 -11.46 44.96
N ASP A 111 19.39 -10.14 45.15
CA ASP A 111 18.33 -9.36 45.81
C ASP A 111 17.11 -9.23 44.91
N ILE A 112 17.31 -9.03 43.60
CA ILE A 112 16.24 -9.05 42.59
C ILE A 112 15.53 -10.41 42.60
N TRP A 113 16.29 -11.51 42.67
CA TRP A 113 15.71 -12.86 42.75
C TRP A 113 14.85 -13.07 44.01
N ARG A 114 15.32 -12.61 45.17
CA ARG A 114 14.53 -12.69 46.42
C ARG A 114 13.24 -11.88 46.33
N ILE A 115 13.28 -10.69 45.72
CA ILE A 115 12.09 -9.86 45.49
C ILE A 115 11.11 -10.60 44.57
N LEU A 116 11.59 -11.21 43.49
CA LEU A 116 10.77 -12.00 42.56
C LEU A 116 10.06 -13.17 43.26
N VAL A 117 10.78 -13.94 44.08
CA VAL A 117 10.22 -15.09 44.79
C VAL A 117 9.22 -14.66 45.87
N ARG A 118 9.41 -13.49 46.50
CA ARG A 118 8.50 -12.92 47.49
C ARG A 118 7.17 -12.50 46.86
N TYR A 119 7.21 -11.88 45.68
CA TYR A 119 6.02 -11.38 44.99
C TYR A 119 5.52 -12.31 43.87
N ARG A 120 5.90 -13.59 43.88
CA ARG A 120 5.55 -14.56 42.82
C ARG A 120 4.05 -14.60 42.50
N TRP A 121 3.19 -14.45 43.50
CA TRP A 121 1.73 -14.44 43.34
C TRP A 121 1.22 -13.15 42.69
N VAL A 122 1.87 -12.01 42.96
CA VAL A 122 1.54 -10.75 42.28
C VAL A 122 1.93 -10.85 40.80
N ILE A 123 3.13 -11.37 40.51
CA ILE A 123 3.61 -11.55 39.13
C ILE A 123 2.68 -12.50 38.36
N LEU A 124 2.32 -13.64 38.96
CA LEU A 124 1.39 -14.61 38.34
C LEU A 124 -0.01 -14.03 38.15
N ALA A 125 -0.53 -13.27 39.10
CA ALA A 125 -1.85 -12.65 38.99
C ALA A 125 -1.90 -11.60 37.86
N VAL A 126 -0.89 -10.73 37.76
CA VAL A 126 -0.80 -9.72 36.70
C VAL A 126 -0.61 -10.38 35.34
N MET A 127 0.25 -11.40 35.25
CA MET A 127 0.46 -12.16 34.03
C MET A 127 -0.84 -12.84 33.57
N LEU A 128 -1.55 -13.52 34.47
CA LEU A 128 -2.82 -14.18 34.17
C LEU A 128 -3.88 -13.16 33.73
N LEU A 129 -4.02 -12.05 34.45
CA LEU A 129 -4.97 -10.98 34.12
C LEU A 129 -4.69 -10.40 32.73
N SER A 130 -3.43 -10.09 32.42
CA SER A 130 -3.04 -9.54 31.11
C SER A 130 -3.28 -10.55 29.99
N THR A 131 -3.01 -11.84 30.23
CA THR A 131 -3.26 -12.92 29.26
C THR A 131 -4.75 -13.12 29.01
N LEU A 132 -5.58 -13.11 30.06
CA LEU A 132 -7.03 -13.19 29.96
C LEU A 132 -7.61 -11.97 29.24
N ALA A 133 -7.10 -10.77 29.53
CA ALA A 133 -7.51 -9.56 28.83
C ALA A 133 -7.17 -9.64 27.33
N ALA A 134 -5.96 -10.09 26.98
CA ALA A 134 -5.55 -10.26 25.57
C ALA A 134 -6.36 -11.33 24.83
N GLY A 135 -6.70 -12.45 25.51
CA GLY A 135 -7.59 -13.46 24.94
C GLY A 135 -9.02 -12.93 24.77
N GLY A 136 -9.53 -12.19 25.76
CA GLY A 136 -10.86 -11.59 25.72
C GLY A 136 -11.03 -10.56 24.60
N THR A 137 -10.02 -9.71 24.37
CA THR A 137 -10.07 -8.75 23.26
C THR A 137 -10.04 -9.44 21.89
N ALA A 138 -9.28 -10.51 21.75
CA ALA A 138 -9.24 -11.28 20.51
C ALA A 138 -10.59 -11.93 20.18
N LEU A 139 -11.34 -12.39 21.20
CA LEU A 139 -12.68 -12.96 21.01
C LEU A 139 -13.76 -11.91 20.71
N TRP A 140 -13.54 -10.65 21.09
CA TRP A 140 -14.48 -9.56 20.80
C TRP A 140 -14.29 -8.96 19.40
N MET A 141 -13.10 -9.11 18.79
CA MET A 141 -12.88 -8.64 17.42
C MET A 141 -13.63 -9.51 16.40
N THR A 142 -14.24 -8.86 15.41
CA THR A 142 -14.93 -9.56 14.32
C THR A 142 -13.93 -10.38 13.50
N PRO A 143 -14.20 -11.68 13.24
CA PRO A 143 -13.34 -12.49 12.39
C PRO A 143 -13.39 -11.96 10.97
N MET A 144 -12.21 -11.81 10.36
CA MET A 144 -12.09 -11.42 8.95
C MET A 144 -11.45 -12.56 8.18
N TYR A 145 -12.05 -12.90 7.07
CA TYR A 145 -11.63 -13.95 6.15
C TYR A 145 -10.89 -13.33 4.98
N ARG A 146 -9.88 -14.03 4.48
CA ARG A 146 -9.09 -13.57 3.33
C ARG A 146 -9.23 -14.55 2.17
N ALA A 147 -9.77 -14.09 1.06
CA ALA A 147 -9.75 -14.81 -0.20
C ALA A 147 -8.62 -14.28 -1.09
N GLU A 148 -7.89 -15.16 -1.75
CA GLU A 148 -6.74 -14.81 -2.60
C GLU A 148 -6.94 -15.37 -4.01
N ALA A 149 -6.76 -14.52 -5.03
CA ALA A 149 -6.67 -14.94 -6.42
C ALA A 149 -5.23 -14.77 -6.90
N VAL A 150 -4.69 -15.80 -7.57
CA VAL A 150 -3.33 -15.79 -8.11
C VAL A 150 -3.38 -15.52 -9.60
N LEU A 151 -2.70 -14.46 -10.02
CA LEU A 151 -2.75 -13.91 -11.37
C LEU A 151 -1.36 -13.93 -12.00
N ALA A 152 -1.29 -14.37 -13.25
CA ALA A 152 -0.10 -14.16 -14.08
C ALA A 152 -0.35 -12.96 -15.01
N PRO A 153 0.43 -11.87 -14.90
CA PRO A 153 0.27 -10.74 -15.81
C PRO A 153 0.63 -11.16 -17.23
N VAL A 154 -0.25 -10.86 -18.19
CA VAL A 154 0.02 -11.12 -19.60
C VAL A 154 1.05 -10.11 -20.07
N THR A 155 2.28 -10.58 -20.25
CA THR A 155 3.36 -9.78 -20.84
C THR A 155 3.41 -10.00 -22.34
N ASP A 156 4.03 -9.07 -23.07
CA ASP A 156 4.21 -9.17 -24.53
C ASP A 156 4.90 -10.47 -24.98
N MET A 157 5.52 -11.21 -24.06
CA MET A 157 6.16 -12.50 -24.36
C MET A 157 5.17 -13.66 -24.49
N ASP A 158 4.05 -13.65 -23.76
CA ASP A 158 3.02 -14.71 -23.86
C ASP A 158 2.31 -14.69 -25.22
N GLU A 159 2.14 -13.50 -25.79
CA GLU A 159 1.70 -13.24 -27.16
C GLU A 159 2.74 -13.69 -28.20
N LYS A 160 4.03 -13.47 -27.92
CA LYS A 160 5.14 -13.76 -28.84
C LYS A 160 5.49 -15.24 -28.93
N THR A 161 5.28 -16.06 -27.91
CA THR A 161 5.61 -17.51 -27.96
C THR A 161 4.73 -18.30 -28.94
N ARG A 162 3.54 -17.81 -29.34
CA ARG A 162 2.73 -18.43 -30.41
C ARG A 162 3.20 -18.11 -31.83
N TYR A 163 4.09 -17.14 -32.03
CA TYR A 163 4.51 -16.66 -33.37
C TYR A 163 6.04 -16.41 -33.52
N SER A 164 6.86 -16.80 -32.53
CA SER A 164 8.25 -16.35 -32.40
C SER A 164 9.25 -16.91 -33.42
N SER A 165 8.89 -17.83 -34.32
CA SER A 165 9.87 -18.36 -35.27
C SER A 165 10.32 -17.36 -36.35
N ARG A 166 9.71 -16.16 -36.43
CA ARG A 166 10.12 -15.09 -37.37
C ARG A 166 10.35 -13.70 -36.75
N LEU A 167 9.90 -13.48 -35.51
CA LEU A 167 10.06 -12.18 -34.83
C LEU A 167 11.27 -12.13 -33.88
N SER A 168 11.88 -13.29 -33.57
CA SER A 168 13.12 -13.37 -32.79
C SER A 168 14.31 -12.72 -33.51
N GLU A 169 14.26 -12.63 -34.85
CA GLU A 169 15.28 -11.95 -35.67
C GLU A 169 15.29 -10.43 -35.45
N PHE A 170 14.15 -9.81 -35.11
CA PHE A 170 14.07 -8.39 -34.79
C PHE A 170 14.37 -8.06 -33.32
N SER A 171 14.33 -9.05 -32.42
CA SER A 171 14.69 -8.86 -31.01
C SER A 171 16.19 -8.63 -30.80
N GLY A 172 17.05 -9.13 -31.70
CA GLY A 172 18.50 -8.95 -31.62
C GLY A 172 18.96 -7.52 -31.95
N ILE A 173 18.21 -6.79 -32.78
CA ILE A 173 18.53 -5.43 -33.22
C ILE A 173 18.07 -4.37 -32.21
N ALA A 174 16.95 -4.61 -31.52
CA ALA A 174 16.46 -3.73 -30.44
C ALA A 174 17.42 -3.67 -29.23
N ALA A 175 18.10 -4.80 -28.93
CA ALA A 175 19.11 -4.86 -27.88
C ALA A 175 20.37 -4.04 -28.20
N LEU A 176 20.74 -3.94 -29.48
CA LEU A 176 21.91 -3.17 -29.94
C LEU A 176 21.66 -1.65 -29.95
N ALA A 177 20.41 -1.20 -30.03
CA ALA A 177 20.04 0.21 -30.01
C ALA A 177 19.91 0.81 -28.59
N GLY A 178 20.15 0.01 -27.53
CA GLY A 178 20.05 0.46 -26.13
C GLY A 178 18.63 0.77 -25.65
N ILE A 179 17.61 0.48 -26.48
CA ILE A 179 16.21 0.70 -26.16
C ILE A 179 15.73 -0.55 -25.41
N ASN A 180 15.98 -0.56 -24.11
CA ASN A 180 15.47 -1.60 -23.23
C ASN A 180 13.94 -1.43 -23.16
N VAL A 181 13.20 -2.09 -24.05
CA VAL A 181 11.74 -2.19 -23.97
C VAL A 181 11.43 -2.88 -22.64
N GLU A 182 11.09 -2.05 -21.65
CA GLU A 182 10.99 -2.47 -20.27
C GLU A 182 9.83 -3.46 -20.14
N ARG A 183 10.20 -4.72 -19.83
CA ARG A 183 9.32 -5.88 -19.62
C ARG A 183 8.20 -5.64 -18.55
N GLY A 184 8.16 -4.46 -17.92
CA GLY A 184 7.22 -4.06 -16.89
C GLY A 184 6.07 -3.14 -17.33
N GLY A 185 6.07 -2.56 -18.54
CA GLY A 185 5.06 -1.56 -18.96
C GLY A 185 3.60 -2.06 -18.82
N ARG A 186 3.21 -3.06 -19.62
CA ARG A 186 1.85 -3.65 -19.59
C ARG A 186 1.51 -4.31 -18.25
N LYS A 187 2.48 -4.97 -17.61
CA LYS A 187 2.28 -5.56 -16.27
C LYS A 187 1.92 -4.48 -15.24
N ASN A 188 2.70 -3.40 -15.19
CA ASN A 188 2.50 -2.32 -14.23
C ASN A 188 1.19 -1.58 -14.51
N GLU A 189 0.83 -1.42 -15.77
CA GLU A 189 -0.47 -0.88 -16.18
C GLU A 189 -1.63 -1.77 -15.72
N ALA A 190 -1.52 -3.10 -15.88
CA ALA A 190 -2.52 -4.05 -15.40
C ALA A 190 -2.68 -3.97 -13.87
N ILE A 191 -1.57 -3.94 -13.13
CA ILE A 191 -1.56 -3.81 -11.66
C ILE A 191 -2.16 -2.46 -11.24
N ALA A 192 -1.79 -1.37 -11.92
CA ALA A 192 -2.31 -0.03 -11.65
C ALA A 192 -3.81 0.04 -11.94
N SER A 193 -4.27 -0.62 -13.00
CA SER A 193 -5.68 -0.70 -13.38
C SER A 193 -6.50 -1.46 -12.34
N LEU A 194 -5.97 -2.58 -11.82
CA LEU A 194 -6.60 -3.34 -10.73
C LEU A 194 -6.70 -2.53 -9.42
N LYS A 195 -5.72 -1.66 -9.14
CA LYS A 195 -5.71 -0.73 -7.99
C LYS A 195 -6.50 0.56 -8.24
N SER A 196 -6.93 0.81 -9.47
CA SER A 196 -7.44 2.13 -9.84
C SER A 196 -8.71 2.49 -9.08
N ARG A 197 -8.82 3.78 -8.74
CA ARG A 197 -10.03 4.34 -8.11
C ARG A 197 -11.25 4.14 -8.98
N LEU A 198 -11.13 4.37 -10.29
CA LEU A 198 -12.24 4.27 -11.24
C LEU A 198 -12.87 2.87 -11.23
N LEU A 199 -12.05 1.83 -11.35
CA LEU A 199 -12.51 0.43 -11.31
C LEU A 199 -13.24 0.14 -10.00
N THR A 200 -12.65 0.56 -8.89
CA THR A 200 -13.18 0.30 -7.54
C THR A 200 -14.52 1.01 -7.32
N GLN A 201 -14.62 2.27 -7.71
CA GLN A 201 -15.86 3.04 -7.60
C GLN A 201 -16.97 2.48 -8.49
N GLN A 202 -16.65 2.08 -9.72
CA GLN A 202 -17.61 1.42 -10.61
C GLN A 202 -18.09 0.09 -10.03
N PHE A 203 -17.17 -0.73 -9.53
CA PHE A 203 -17.51 -1.98 -8.85
C PHE A 203 -18.44 -1.75 -7.65
N ILE A 204 -18.11 -0.83 -6.75
CA ILE A 204 -18.92 -0.50 -5.57
C ILE A 204 -20.31 0.01 -5.96
N HIS A 205 -20.37 0.86 -6.98
CA HIS A 205 -21.62 1.41 -7.48
C HIS A 205 -22.52 0.34 -8.11
N ASP A 206 -21.96 -0.47 -9.02
CA ASP A 206 -22.72 -1.45 -9.79
C ASP A 206 -23.22 -2.60 -8.91
N GLU A 207 -22.40 -3.06 -7.97
CA GLU A 207 -22.74 -4.11 -7.01
C GLU A 207 -23.48 -3.56 -5.78
N LYS A 208 -23.72 -2.25 -5.70
CA LYS A 208 -24.41 -1.56 -4.60
C LYS A 208 -23.81 -1.90 -3.23
N LEU A 209 -22.48 -1.85 -3.12
CA LEU A 209 -21.77 -2.29 -1.92
C LEU A 209 -21.75 -1.27 -0.79
N LEU A 210 -22.25 -0.05 -0.98
CA LEU A 210 -22.24 0.98 0.06
C LEU A 210 -22.91 0.51 1.37
N PRO A 211 -24.16 0.00 1.37
CA PRO A 211 -24.78 -0.55 2.58
C PRO A 211 -24.06 -1.76 3.17
N VAL A 212 -23.42 -2.58 2.31
CA VAL A 212 -22.70 -3.79 2.73
C VAL A 212 -21.40 -3.42 3.45
N LEU A 213 -20.65 -2.48 2.87
CA LEU A 213 -19.39 -2.00 3.42
C LEU A 213 -19.58 -1.24 4.74
N PHE A 214 -20.66 -0.48 4.84
CA PHE A 214 -21.01 0.32 6.01
C PHE A 214 -22.23 -0.24 6.74
N HIS A 215 -22.31 -1.57 6.88
CA HIS A 215 -23.45 -2.27 7.50
C HIS A 215 -23.78 -1.75 8.90
N ARG A 216 -22.77 -1.29 9.66
CA ARG A 216 -22.94 -0.70 10.99
C ARG A 216 -23.70 0.62 11.00
N LEU A 217 -23.68 1.35 9.88
CA LEU A 217 -24.36 2.64 9.70
C LEU A 217 -25.65 2.48 8.89
N TRP A 218 -25.94 1.29 8.38
CA TRP A 218 -27.09 1.01 7.54
C TRP A 218 -28.16 0.26 8.34
N ASP A 219 -29.37 0.82 8.40
CA ASP A 219 -30.52 0.09 8.94
C ASP A 219 -31.18 -0.71 7.82
N GLU A 220 -30.99 -2.03 7.84
CA GLU A 220 -31.56 -2.95 6.86
C GLU A 220 -33.10 -2.96 6.89
N LYS A 221 -33.73 -2.74 8.04
CA LYS A 221 -35.20 -2.77 8.17
C LYS A 221 -35.83 -1.50 7.62
N ALA A 222 -35.23 -0.36 7.95
CA ALA A 222 -35.72 0.94 7.51
C ALA A 222 -35.20 1.34 6.12
N GLN A 223 -34.26 0.57 5.55
CA GLN A 223 -33.59 0.84 4.26
C GLN A 223 -33.06 2.28 4.18
N ARG A 224 -32.46 2.75 5.29
CA ARG A 224 -31.92 4.10 5.41
C ARG A 224 -30.64 4.11 6.24
N TRP A 225 -29.84 5.14 6.04
CA TRP A 225 -28.69 5.42 6.89
C TRP A 225 -29.13 5.79 8.30
N SER A 226 -28.57 5.11 9.29
CA SER A 226 -28.78 5.34 10.72
C SER A 226 -27.74 6.33 11.23
N VAL A 227 -27.79 7.55 10.71
CA VAL A 227 -26.82 8.61 10.98
C VAL A 227 -27.56 9.87 11.42
N ASP A 228 -26.99 10.59 12.40
CA ASP A 228 -27.61 11.79 12.98
C ASP A 228 -27.48 13.02 12.06
N ASP A 229 -26.35 13.16 11.37
CA ASP A 229 -26.09 14.22 10.39
C ASP A 229 -26.11 13.67 8.94
N PRO A 230 -26.83 14.31 7.99
CA PRO A 230 -26.75 13.96 6.58
C PRO A 230 -25.34 14.02 5.95
N GLU A 231 -24.40 14.80 6.48
CA GLU A 231 -23.02 14.87 5.97
C GLU A 231 -22.19 13.62 6.32
N ASP A 232 -22.57 12.90 7.37
CA ASP A 232 -21.89 11.68 7.82
C ASP A 232 -22.33 10.43 7.01
N VAL A 233 -23.21 10.60 6.02
CA VAL A 233 -23.61 9.51 5.12
C VAL A 233 -22.41 9.08 4.27
N PRO A 234 -22.01 7.79 4.30
CA PRO A 234 -20.85 7.32 3.56
C PRO A 234 -20.97 7.57 2.06
N THR A 235 -19.91 8.16 1.48
CA THR A 235 -19.83 8.44 0.06
C THR A 235 -19.09 7.33 -0.69
N LEU A 236 -19.12 7.37 -2.04
CA LEU A 236 -18.27 6.50 -2.87
C LEU A 236 -16.77 6.74 -2.63
N TRP A 237 -16.38 7.90 -2.09
CA TRP A 237 -15.00 8.17 -1.72
C TRP A 237 -14.61 7.39 -0.47
N ASP A 238 -15.45 7.41 0.56
CA ASP A 238 -15.20 6.69 1.81
C ASP A 238 -15.17 5.18 1.57
N ALA A 239 -16.07 4.70 0.71
CA ALA A 239 -16.10 3.31 0.28
C ALA A 239 -14.81 2.91 -0.45
N TRP A 240 -14.34 3.74 -1.40
CA TRP A 240 -13.08 3.49 -2.08
C TRP A 240 -11.89 3.47 -1.11
N LYS A 241 -11.85 4.42 -0.16
CA LYS A 241 -10.77 4.52 0.83
C LYS A 241 -10.72 3.26 1.70
N LEU A 242 -11.86 2.84 2.25
CA LEU A 242 -11.99 1.59 2.99
C LEU A 242 -11.54 0.40 2.14
N PHE A 243 -11.95 0.38 0.87
CA PHE A 243 -11.62 -0.73 -0.01
C PHE A 243 -10.12 -0.81 -0.33
N ASP A 244 -9.45 0.32 -0.49
CA ASP A 244 -8.02 0.37 -0.83
C ASP A 244 -7.10 0.16 0.39
N GLU A 245 -7.52 0.62 1.57
CA GLU A 245 -6.73 0.52 2.81
C GLU A 245 -6.94 -0.84 3.52
N ASP A 246 -8.18 -1.30 3.65
CA ASP A 246 -8.53 -2.42 4.54
C ASP A 246 -9.02 -3.68 3.81
N VAL A 247 -9.79 -3.54 2.72
CA VAL A 247 -10.45 -4.68 2.07
C VAL A 247 -9.57 -5.34 1.02
N ARG A 248 -8.96 -4.57 0.11
CA ARG A 248 -8.19 -5.10 -1.02
C ARG A 248 -6.71 -4.89 -0.81
N ARG A 249 -5.93 -5.95 -1.01
CA ARG A 249 -4.48 -5.86 -1.14
C ARG A 249 -4.04 -6.49 -2.45
N VAL A 250 -3.16 -5.79 -3.15
CA VAL A 250 -2.55 -6.30 -4.38
C VAL A 250 -1.04 -6.16 -4.28
N TYR A 251 -0.35 -7.29 -4.32
CA TYR A 251 1.10 -7.36 -4.27
C TYR A 251 1.64 -8.28 -5.35
N GLU A 252 2.86 -8.00 -5.78
CA GLU A 252 3.60 -8.83 -6.73
C GLU A 252 4.65 -9.64 -5.97
N ASP A 253 4.67 -10.95 -6.21
CA ASP A 253 5.80 -11.76 -5.80
C ASP A 253 6.96 -11.54 -6.77
N LYS A 254 7.99 -10.83 -6.30
CA LYS A 254 9.18 -10.48 -7.10
C LYS A 254 9.97 -11.71 -7.59
N LYS A 255 9.79 -12.88 -6.99
CA LYS A 255 10.49 -14.11 -7.40
C LYS A 255 9.80 -14.78 -8.58
N THR A 256 8.48 -14.89 -8.52
CA THR A 256 7.66 -15.59 -9.52
C THR A 256 7.08 -14.66 -10.58
N GLY A 257 7.03 -13.35 -10.31
CA GLY A 257 6.35 -12.36 -11.14
C GLY A 257 4.82 -12.45 -11.10
N LEU A 258 4.28 -13.30 -10.22
CA LEU A 258 2.84 -13.47 -10.04
C LEU A 258 2.28 -12.31 -9.20
N VAL A 259 1.06 -11.93 -9.53
CA VAL A 259 0.30 -10.91 -8.81
C VAL A 259 -0.74 -11.63 -7.96
N ILE A 260 -0.77 -11.32 -6.67
CA ILE A 260 -1.74 -11.89 -5.74
C ILE A 260 -2.71 -10.77 -5.36
N LEU A 261 -3.98 -11.01 -5.65
CA LEU A 261 -5.09 -10.17 -5.22
C LEU A 261 -5.73 -10.81 -4.00
N SER A 262 -5.60 -10.16 -2.85
CA SER A 262 -6.26 -10.56 -1.61
C SER A 262 -7.43 -9.63 -1.32
N VAL A 263 -8.57 -10.22 -0.96
CA VAL A 263 -9.74 -9.51 -0.45
C VAL A 263 -10.04 -10.01 0.96
N GLU A 264 -10.10 -9.09 1.91
CA GLU A 264 -10.41 -9.34 3.32
C GLU A 264 -11.82 -8.86 3.65
N TRP A 265 -12.71 -9.78 4.03
CA TRP A 265 -14.08 -9.44 4.41
C TRP A 265 -14.63 -10.33 5.53
N GLU A 266 -15.70 -9.88 6.19
CA GLU A 266 -16.38 -10.63 7.27
C GLU A 266 -17.03 -11.92 6.75
N ASP A 267 -17.55 -11.92 5.52
CA ASP A 267 -18.11 -13.09 4.87
C ASP A 267 -17.12 -13.70 3.86
N PRO A 268 -16.70 -14.98 4.04
CA PRO A 268 -15.74 -15.64 3.16
C PRO A 268 -16.26 -15.80 1.71
N GLN A 269 -17.57 -15.97 1.51
CA GLN A 269 -18.12 -16.13 0.15
C GLN A 269 -18.07 -14.81 -0.62
N GLN A 270 -18.46 -13.71 0.02
CA GLN A 270 -18.35 -12.37 -0.55
C GLN A 270 -16.89 -12.00 -0.86
N ALA A 271 -15.95 -12.29 0.05
CA ALA A 271 -14.53 -12.03 -0.19
C ALA A 271 -14.04 -12.70 -1.49
N ALA A 272 -14.36 -13.98 -1.67
CA ALA A 272 -13.99 -14.74 -2.87
C ALA A 272 -14.66 -14.21 -4.14
N SER A 273 -15.96 -13.92 -4.06
CA SER A 273 -16.72 -13.35 -5.18
C SER A 273 -16.15 -12.01 -5.62
N TRP A 274 -15.84 -11.11 -4.68
CA TRP A 274 -15.29 -9.79 -4.98
C TRP A 274 -13.89 -9.88 -5.62
N ALA A 275 -13.03 -10.77 -5.13
CA ALA A 275 -11.71 -10.97 -5.71
C ALA A 275 -11.80 -11.42 -7.18
N ASN A 276 -12.58 -12.45 -7.46
CA ASN A 276 -12.79 -12.93 -8.83
C ASN A 276 -13.44 -11.86 -9.73
N GLU A 277 -14.39 -11.11 -9.19
CA GLU A 277 -15.09 -10.07 -9.93
C GLU A 277 -14.18 -8.91 -10.33
N LEU A 278 -13.31 -8.46 -9.42
CA LEU A 278 -12.34 -7.42 -9.70
C LEU A 278 -11.38 -7.82 -10.82
N VAL A 279 -10.94 -9.09 -10.86
CA VAL A 279 -10.09 -9.61 -11.94
C VAL A 279 -10.84 -9.57 -13.26
N ARG A 280 -12.07 -10.10 -13.28
CA ARG A 280 -12.93 -10.12 -14.47
C ARG A 280 -13.16 -8.72 -15.02
N ARG A 281 -13.52 -7.76 -14.16
CA ARG A 281 -13.74 -6.35 -14.54
C ARG A 281 -12.48 -5.69 -15.04
N THR A 282 -11.33 -5.96 -14.41
CA THR A 282 -10.05 -5.42 -14.86
C THR A 282 -9.69 -5.91 -16.26
N ASN A 283 -9.83 -7.21 -16.53
CA ASN A 283 -9.62 -7.78 -17.85
C ASN A 283 -10.56 -7.17 -18.89
N ALA A 284 -11.85 -7.06 -18.57
CA ALA A 284 -12.85 -6.48 -19.46
C ALA A 284 -12.56 -5.00 -19.77
N MET A 285 -12.23 -4.21 -18.75
CA MET A 285 -11.88 -2.79 -18.89
C MET A 285 -10.63 -2.60 -19.75
N MET A 286 -9.58 -3.37 -19.51
CA MET A 286 -8.34 -3.26 -20.29
C MET A 286 -8.53 -3.70 -21.74
N ARG A 287 -9.26 -4.78 -21.96
CA ARG A 287 -9.65 -5.24 -23.30
C ARG A 287 -10.42 -4.16 -24.06
N GLN A 288 -11.42 -3.56 -23.40
CA GLN A 288 -12.24 -2.54 -24.03
C GLN A 288 -11.41 -1.31 -24.42
N ARG A 289 -10.55 -0.83 -23.51
CA ARG A 289 -9.64 0.27 -23.82
C ARG A 289 -8.72 -0.04 -24.99
N ALA A 290 -8.08 -1.21 -24.98
CA ALA A 290 -7.20 -1.62 -26.09
C ALA A 290 -7.95 -1.69 -27.43
N ALA A 291 -9.17 -2.25 -27.43
CA ALA A 291 -10.00 -2.31 -28.64
C ALA A 291 -10.39 -0.91 -29.14
N GLU A 292 -10.76 0.01 -28.25
CA GLU A 292 -11.10 1.40 -28.57
C GLU A 292 -9.90 2.18 -29.12
N GLU A 293 -8.72 2.00 -28.51
CA GLU A 293 -7.47 2.61 -28.92
C GLU A 293 -7.05 2.12 -30.32
N SER A 294 -7.02 0.79 -30.55
CA SER A 294 -6.73 0.25 -31.88
C SER A 294 -7.73 0.70 -32.93
N GLN A 295 -9.02 0.83 -32.60
CA GLN A 295 -10.01 1.38 -33.54
C GLN A 295 -9.74 2.85 -33.88
N GLN A 296 -9.31 3.66 -32.92
CA GLN A 296 -8.90 5.04 -33.17
C GLN A 296 -7.67 5.11 -34.09
N SER A 297 -6.66 4.27 -33.81
CA SER A 297 -5.46 4.13 -34.65
C SER A 297 -5.82 3.72 -36.08
N ILE A 298 -6.62 2.66 -36.26
CA ILE A 298 -7.06 2.20 -37.59
C ILE A 298 -7.79 3.31 -38.36
N ARG A 299 -8.66 4.07 -37.70
CA ARG A 299 -9.38 5.19 -38.34
C ARG A 299 -8.39 6.25 -38.84
N TYR A 300 -7.43 6.64 -37.99
CA TYR A 300 -6.41 7.61 -38.37
C TYR A 300 -5.53 7.11 -39.53
N LEU A 301 -5.04 5.88 -39.46
CA LEU A 301 -4.20 5.30 -40.51
C LEU A 301 -4.95 5.18 -41.85
N ARG A 302 -6.23 4.81 -41.83
CA ARG A 302 -7.07 4.83 -43.04
C ARG A 302 -7.24 6.23 -43.63
N GLU A 303 -7.43 7.24 -42.80
CA GLU A 303 -7.51 8.63 -43.25
C GLU A 303 -6.19 9.09 -43.91
N GLN A 304 -5.03 8.65 -43.40
CA GLN A 304 -3.73 8.95 -44.00
C GLN A 304 -3.47 8.18 -45.31
N LEU A 305 -4.02 6.96 -45.46
CA LEU A 305 -3.95 6.18 -46.70
C LEU A 305 -4.64 6.91 -47.85
N GLU A 306 -5.81 7.52 -47.58
CA GLU A 306 -6.59 8.26 -48.57
C GLU A 306 -5.88 9.54 -49.05
N LYS A 307 -5.05 10.15 -48.20
CA LYS A 307 -4.30 11.39 -48.50
C LYS A 307 -2.95 11.14 -49.18
N THR A 308 -2.46 9.91 -49.18
CA THR A 308 -1.13 9.54 -49.68
C THR A 308 -1.25 8.89 -51.04
N SER A 309 -0.52 9.40 -52.04
CA SER A 309 -0.45 8.82 -53.39
C SER A 309 0.83 8.02 -53.66
N ILE A 310 1.75 7.93 -52.69
CA ILE A 310 3.02 7.22 -52.82
C ILE A 310 2.80 5.74 -52.48
N VAL A 311 3.04 4.85 -53.44
CA VAL A 311 2.75 3.41 -53.32
C VAL A 311 3.54 2.77 -52.17
N GLU A 312 4.80 3.15 -52.00
CA GLU A 312 5.67 2.63 -50.95
C GLU A 312 5.15 3.01 -49.55
N LEU A 313 4.65 4.23 -49.38
CA LEU A 313 4.08 4.68 -48.10
C LEU A 313 2.70 4.02 -47.84
N GLN A 314 1.91 3.79 -48.88
CA GLN A 314 0.67 3.01 -48.76
C GLN A 314 0.94 1.59 -48.28
N GLN A 315 1.99 0.92 -48.77
CA GLN A 315 2.36 -0.42 -48.31
C GLN A 315 2.71 -0.44 -46.82
N VAL A 316 3.55 0.48 -46.36
CA VAL A 316 3.91 0.61 -44.94
C VAL A 316 2.67 0.84 -44.08
N LEU A 317 1.79 1.75 -44.50
CA LEU A 317 0.60 2.11 -43.75
C LEU A 317 -0.45 1.00 -43.73
N ASN A 318 -0.60 0.24 -44.81
CA ASN A 318 -1.42 -0.98 -44.83
C ASN A 318 -0.90 -2.04 -43.84
N HIS A 319 0.41 -2.22 -43.75
CA HIS A 319 0.99 -3.12 -42.75
C HIS A 319 0.74 -2.64 -41.30
N MET A 320 0.73 -1.33 -41.06
CA MET A 320 0.36 -0.78 -39.75
C MET A 320 -1.13 -1.05 -39.44
N VAL A 321 -2.02 -0.87 -40.41
CA VAL A 321 -3.44 -1.19 -40.26
C VAL A 321 -3.65 -2.68 -39.97
N GLU A 322 -2.93 -3.56 -40.67
CA GLU A 322 -2.97 -5.00 -40.44
C GLU A 322 -2.52 -5.35 -39.02
N ALA A 323 -1.44 -4.73 -38.53
CA ALA A 323 -0.96 -4.91 -37.17
C ALA A 323 -2.00 -4.47 -36.13
N GLU A 324 -2.61 -3.29 -36.29
CA GLU A 324 -3.66 -2.78 -35.39
C GLU A 324 -4.94 -3.63 -35.42
N MET A 325 -5.34 -4.12 -36.59
CA MET A 325 -6.47 -5.04 -36.72
C MET A 325 -6.23 -6.33 -35.95
N LYS A 326 -5.02 -6.88 -36.06
CA LYS A 326 -4.63 -8.08 -35.33
C LYS A 326 -4.73 -7.86 -33.82
N GLU A 327 -4.18 -6.76 -33.30
CA GLU A 327 -4.28 -6.42 -31.87
C GLU A 327 -5.73 -6.27 -31.43
N SER A 328 -6.56 -5.56 -32.20
CA SER A 328 -7.99 -5.37 -31.90
C SER A 328 -8.76 -6.70 -31.85
N ILE A 329 -8.47 -7.61 -32.78
CA ILE A 329 -9.08 -8.96 -32.78
C ILE A 329 -8.63 -9.73 -31.54
N LEU A 330 -7.33 -9.74 -31.23
CA LEU A 330 -6.78 -10.45 -30.07
C LEU A 330 -7.34 -9.93 -28.74
N ALA A 331 -7.47 -8.61 -28.59
CA ALA A 331 -8.12 -8.01 -27.45
C ALA A 331 -9.55 -8.54 -27.30
N ASN A 332 -10.34 -8.52 -28.38
CA ASN A 332 -11.75 -8.91 -28.32
C ASN A 332 -11.99 -10.40 -28.02
N ILE A 333 -11.09 -11.30 -28.45
CA ILE A 333 -11.27 -12.75 -28.25
C ILE A 333 -10.70 -13.26 -26.92
N ASN A 334 -9.72 -12.57 -26.34
CA ASN A 334 -9.07 -13.02 -25.12
C ASN A 334 -9.79 -12.44 -23.88
N GLU A 335 -10.48 -13.30 -23.13
CA GLU A 335 -11.12 -12.91 -21.87
C GLU A 335 -10.10 -12.60 -20.76
N GLU A 336 -8.91 -13.19 -20.83
CA GLU A 336 -7.80 -13.00 -19.91
C GLU A 336 -6.76 -12.03 -20.48
N TYR A 337 -7.18 -10.83 -20.88
CA TYR A 337 -6.35 -9.90 -21.63
C TYR A 337 -5.18 -9.30 -20.83
N ALA A 338 -5.41 -8.92 -19.58
CA ALA A 338 -4.40 -8.28 -18.72
C ALA A 338 -3.79 -9.26 -17.71
N PHE A 339 -4.62 -10.15 -17.16
CA PHE A 339 -4.24 -11.18 -16.20
C PHE A 339 -4.82 -12.52 -16.64
N ARG A 340 -3.93 -13.53 -16.73
CA ARG A 340 -4.31 -14.94 -16.76
C ARG A 340 -4.62 -15.39 -15.33
N LEU A 341 -5.80 -15.97 -15.11
CA LEU A 341 -6.19 -16.46 -13.80
C LEU A 341 -5.57 -17.83 -13.59
N ILE A 342 -4.57 -17.92 -12.71
CA ILE A 342 -3.89 -19.18 -12.40
C ILE A 342 -4.67 -19.95 -11.35
N ASP A 343 -5.07 -19.26 -10.29
CA ASP A 343 -5.86 -19.81 -9.20
C ASP A 343 -7.01 -18.84 -8.86
N PRO A 344 -8.28 -19.22 -9.09
CA PRO A 344 -9.43 -18.41 -8.71
C PRO A 344 -9.56 -18.31 -7.19
N ALA A 345 -10.07 -17.17 -6.71
CA ALA A 345 -10.32 -17.01 -5.28
C ALA A 345 -11.42 -17.96 -4.81
N ALA A 346 -11.11 -18.75 -3.78
CA ALA A 346 -12.04 -19.62 -3.08
C ALA A 346 -12.37 -19.05 -1.68
N ALA A 347 -13.54 -19.42 -1.17
CA ALA A 347 -13.95 -19.06 0.18
C ALA A 347 -13.05 -19.78 1.21
N PRO A 348 -12.31 -19.06 2.07
CA PRO A 348 -11.44 -19.69 3.05
C PRO A 348 -12.26 -20.31 4.19
N GLU A 349 -11.77 -21.42 4.74
CA GLU A 349 -12.39 -22.09 5.89
C GLU A 349 -11.96 -21.46 7.22
N GLU A 350 -10.74 -20.93 7.30
CA GLU A 350 -10.16 -20.36 8.52
C GLU A 350 -10.13 -18.82 8.48
N PRO A 351 -10.41 -18.14 9.62
CA PRO A 351 -10.31 -16.70 9.70
C PRO A 351 -8.84 -16.25 9.65
N PHE A 352 -8.59 -15.18 8.89
CA PHE A 352 -7.25 -14.62 8.73
C PHE A 352 -6.83 -13.74 9.93
N ARG A 353 -7.78 -12.99 10.50
CA ARG A 353 -7.57 -12.14 11.69
C ARG A 353 -8.81 -12.12 12.60
N PRO A 354 -8.64 -11.96 13.92
CA PRO A 354 -7.37 -11.78 14.65
C PRO A 354 -6.58 -13.08 14.83
N LYS A 355 -5.24 -12.98 14.79
CA LYS A 355 -4.36 -14.11 15.11
C LYS A 355 -4.27 -14.24 16.64
N VAL A 356 -5.06 -15.14 17.20
CA VAL A 356 -5.19 -15.30 18.67
C VAL A 356 -3.88 -15.68 19.34
N ALA A 357 -3.10 -16.60 18.74
CA ALA A 357 -1.86 -17.10 19.33
C ALA A 357 -0.82 -16.00 19.61
N PRO A 358 -0.41 -15.16 18.65
CA PRO A 358 0.55 -14.08 18.93
C PRO A 358 0.00 -13.02 19.88
N MET A 359 -1.31 -12.73 19.88
CA MET A 359 -1.91 -11.79 20.83
C MET A 359 -1.79 -12.28 22.27
N VAL A 360 -2.09 -13.56 22.51
CA VAL A 360 -1.99 -14.19 23.84
C VAL A 360 -0.53 -14.24 24.31
N VAL A 361 0.41 -14.61 23.43
CA VAL A 361 1.85 -14.60 23.75
C VAL A 361 2.32 -13.19 24.10
N LEU A 362 1.93 -12.19 23.32
CA LEU A 362 2.28 -10.80 23.59
C LEU A 362 1.69 -10.32 24.93
N GLY A 363 0.43 -10.67 25.21
CA GLY A 363 -0.22 -10.40 26.51
C GLY A 363 0.53 -11.03 27.68
N ALA A 364 0.95 -12.29 27.55
CA ALA A 364 1.72 -12.98 28.57
C ALA A 364 3.09 -12.33 28.83
N VAL A 365 3.80 -11.92 27.78
CA VAL A 365 5.11 -11.24 27.88
C VAL A 365 4.97 -9.86 28.53
N LEU A 366 3.98 -9.07 28.09
CA LEU A 366 3.70 -7.75 28.69
C LEU A 366 3.24 -7.88 30.14
N GLY A 367 2.42 -8.88 30.45
CA GLY A 367 1.97 -9.19 31.80
C GLY A 367 3.11 -9.61 32.72
N LEU A 368 4.06 -10.41 32.23
CA LEU A 368 5.26 -10.79 32.98
C LEU A 368 6.15 -9.57 33.24
N MET A 369 6.43 -8.77 32.21
CA MET A 369 7.25 -7.55 32.35
C MET A 369 6.60 -6.55 33.31
N GLY A 370 5.30 -6.30 33.18
CA GLY A 370 4.53 -5.43 34.07
C GLY A 370 4.45 -5.97 35.50
N GLY A 371 4.31 -7.30 35.67
CA GLY A 371 4.32 -7.96 36.97
C GLY A 371 5.64 -7.81 37.71
N ILE A 372 6.78 -7.95 36.99
CA ILE A 372 8.11 -7.74 37.57
C ILE A 372 8.28 -6.27 37.98
N LEU A 373 7.90 -5.33 37.11
CA LEU A 373 8.01 -3.90 37.40
C LEU A 373 7.16 -3.51 38.63
N LEU A 374 5.93 -4.03 38.71
CA LEU A 374 5.03 -3.82 39.84
C LEU A 374 5.60 -4.43 41.13
N ALA A 375 6.18 -5.63 41.06
CA ALA A 375 6.80 -6.27 42.22
C ALA A 375 7.98 -5.46 42.77
N LEU A 376 8.84 -4.93 41.89
CA LEU A 376 9.94 -4.03 42.28
C LEU A 376 9.41 -2.73 42.89
N PHE A 377 8.38 -2.14 42.30
CA PHE A 377 7.76 -0.91 42.79
C PHE A 377 7.10 -1.10 44.17
N LEU A 378 6.35 -2.19 44.36
CA LEU A 378 5.77 -2.54 45.67
C LEU A 378 6.86 -2.79 46.73
N ASN A 379 7.99 -3.38 46.34
CA ASN A 379 9.14 -3.53 47.22
C ASN A 379 9.77 -2.18 47.59
N PHE A 380 9.91 -1.27 46.63
CA PHE A 380 10.42 0.09 46.87
C PHE A 380 9.52 0.88 47.85
N LEU A 381 8.20 0.84 47.67
CA LEU A 381 7.25 1.48 48.58
C LEU A 381 7.30 0.90 50.00
N ARG A 382 7.54 -0.41 50.12
CA ARG A 382 7.72 -1.05 51.42
C ARG A 382 8.96 -0.52 52.13
N LEU A 383 10.09 -0.42 51.43
CA LEU A 383 11.34 0.11 52.00
C LEU A 383 11.19 1.56 52.47
N GLN A 384 10.44 2.40 51.75
CA GLN A 384 10.15 3.78 52.15
C GLN A 384 9.30 3.88 53.44
N ARG A 385 8.35 2.96 53.63
CA ARG A 385 7.56 2.89 54.89
C ARG A 385 8.40 2.46 56.08
N GLU A 386 9.37 1.57 55.88
CA GLU A 386 10.28 1.13 56.94
C GLU A 386 11.32 2.22 57.31
N ALA A 387 11.62 3.15 56.38
CA ALA A 387 12.54 4.28 56.58
C ALA A 387 11.91 5.53 57.25
N THR A 388 10.60 5.52 57.50
CA THR A 388 9.89 6.60 58.23
C THR A 388 9.41 6.14 59.61
N PRO A 389 10.28 5.80 60.56
CA PRO A 389 9.88 5.58 61.94
C PRO A 389 9.74 6.94 62.66
N GLY A 390 8.51 7.45 62.75
CA GLY A 390 8.04 8.35 63.80
C GLY A 390 8.72 9.72 63.95
N GLU A 391 8.14 10.76 63.35
CA GLU A 391 7.95 12.04 64.06
C GLU A 391 6.50 12.04 64.59
N ALA A 392 6.32 11.58 65.82
CA ALA A 392 5.10 11.74 66.61
C ALA A 392 5.47 11.86 68.08
#